data_AF-A0A6M3JJC8-F1
#
_entry.id   AF-A0A6M3JJC8-F1
#
_cell.length_a   1.000
_cell.length_b   1.000
_cell.length_c   1.000
_cell.angle_alpha   90.00
_cell.angle_beta   90.00
_cell.angle_gamma   90.00
#
_symmetry.space_group_name_H-M   'P 1'
#
loop_
_entity.id
_entity.type
_entity.pdbx_description
1 polymer ?
#
loop_
_entity_poly.entity_id
_entity_poly.type
_entity_poly.pdbx_seq_one_letter_code
_entity_poly.pdbx_strand_id
1 'polypeptide(L)'
;MSRQAILDSIKKWDLIISGKGVDDGVDNCPLCKEYLDNGCYGCPVYKVTGEERCEESAYTDWADYMFYYCHQYQPYSIGDLDEDKKPRAIELAKKERDFLESLLEEEREETPSYFLLLYDYDMGEWYFHGVWDDIEKARKIAAKSDGYQIIQGKRIEKVMHEDENEINS
;
A
#
# COMPACT_ATOMS: atom_id res chain seq x y z
N MET A 1 -5.56 -0.50 7.54
CA MET A 1 -4.57 -1.16 6.67
C MET A 1 -3.20 -0.58 6.98
N SER A 2 -2.21 -1.44 7.24
CA SER A 2 -0.83 -1.05 7.54
C SER A 2 0.02 -1.09 6.28
N ARG A 3 0.23 0.08 5.67
CA ARG A 3 1.12 0.25 4.52
C ARG A 3 2.52 -0.32 4.78
N GLN A 4 3.01 -0.20 6.02
CA GLN A 4 4.32 -0.72 6.41
C GLN A 4 4.36 -2.25 6.34
N ALA A 5 3.32 -2.94 6.80
CA ALA A 5 3.26 -4.40 6.72
C ALA A 5 3.23 -4.93 5.27
N ILE A 6 2.61 -4.19 4.34
CA ILE A 6 2.66 -4.54 2.91
C ILE A 6 4.09 -4.41 2.39
N LEU A 7 4.79 -3.30 2.68
CA LEU A 7 6.19 -3.10 2.29
C LEU A 7 7.13 -4.15 2.86
N ASP A 8 6.93 -4.53 4.12
CA ASP A 8 7.73 -5.58 4.76
C ASP A 8 7.44 -6.97 4.14
N SER A 9 6.20 -7.21 3.71
CA SER A 9 5.82 -8.42 2.98
C SER A 9 6.48 -8.47 1.60
N ILE A 10 6.48 -7.37 0.86
CA ILE A 10 7.20 -7.26 -0.43
C ILE A 10 8.69 -7.56 -0.25
N LYS A 11 9.32 -6.97 0.78
CA LYS A 11 10.73 -7.21 1.09
C LYS A 11 11.02 -8.69 1.40
N LYS A 12 10.12 -9.38 2.11
CA LYS A 12 10.22 -10.83 2.32
C LYS A 12 10.26 -11.56 0.97
N TRP A 13 9.34 -11.23 0.07
CA TRP A 13 9.29 -11.88 -1.25
C TRP A 13 10.50 -11.58 -2.12
N ASP A 14 11.04 -10.37 -2.11
CA ASP A 14 12.31 -10.06 -2.80
C ASP A 14 13.47 -10.94 -2.30
N LEU A 15 13.52 -11.22 -0.99
CA LEU A 15 14.51 -12.13 -0.42
C LEU A 15 14.30 -13.57 -0.92
N ILE A 16 13.06 -14.06 -0.94
CA ILE A 16 12.72 -15.39 -1.47
C ILE A 16 13.10 -15.51 -2.94
N ILE A 17 12.74 -14.54 -3.78
CA ILE A 17 13.07 -14.47 -5.21
C ILE A 17 14.58 -14.52 -5.43
N SER A 18 15.36 -13.84 -4.58
CA SER A 18 16.83 -13.84 -4.65
C SER A 18 17.49 -15.13 -4.10
N GLY A 19 16.71 -16.07 -3.58
CA GLY A 19 17.20 -17.30 -2.94
C GLY A 19 17.84 -17.09 -1.57
N LYS A 20 17.64 -15.92 -0.94
CA LYS A 20 18.20 -15.55 0.38
C LYS A 20 17.17 -15.59 1.50
N GLY A 21 15.90 -15.68 1.16
CA GLY A 21 14.78 -15.71 2.10
C GLY A 21 14.05 -17.05 2.06
N VAL A 22 13.20 -17.25 3.06
CA VAL A 22 12.30 -18.41 3.17
C VAL A 22 10.88 -17.93 3.37
N ASP A 23 9.92 -18.69 2.87
CA ASP A 23 8.51 -18.52 3.15
C ASP A 23 8.08 -19.48 4.25
N ASP A 24 7.87 -18.95 5.45
CA ASP A 24 7.43 -19.68 6.64
C ASP A 24 5.95 -19.41 6.94
N GLY A 25 5.17 -19.16 5.87
CA GLY A 25 3.74 -18.91 5.94
C GLY A 25 3.38 -17.81 6.95
N VAL A 26 2.48 -18.15 7.86
CA VAL A 26 1.95 -17.23 8.89
C VAL A 26 3.02 -16.75 9.87
N ASP A 27 4.06 -17.56 10.14
CA ASP A 27 5.06 -17.28 11.17
C ASP A 27 5.97 -16.09 10.80
N ASN A 28 6.21 -15.92 9.49
CA ASN A 28 7.03 -14.83 8.98
C ASN A 28 6.31 -13.85 8.05
N CYS A 29 4.99 -13.97 7.85
CA CYS A 29 4.20 -13.01 7.09
C CYS A 29 3.88 -11.76 7.96
N PRO A 30 4.36 -10.55 7.58
CA PRO A 30 4.05 -9.32 8.32
C PRO A 30 2.55 -9.00 8.38
N LEU A 31 1.78 -9.29 7.33
CA LEU A 31 0.33 -9.11 7.34
C LEU A 31 -0.35 -10.09 8.31
N CYS A 32 0.03 -11.37 8.33
CA CYS A 32 -0.57 -12.33 9.27
C CYS A 32 -0.33 -11.93 10.73
N LYS A 33 0.84 -11.35 11.05
CA LYS A 33 1.13 -10.84 12.41
C LYS A 33 0.16 -9.75 12.87
N GLU A 34 -0.44 -9.01 11.94
CA GLU A 34 -1.40 -7.95 12.27
C GLU A 34 -2.86 -8.43 12.22
N TYR A 35 -3.20 -9.31 11.27
CA TYR A 35 -4.60 -9.59 10.93
C TYR A 35 -5.07 -11.02 11.22
N LEU A 36 -4.17 -11.98 11.47
CA LEU A 36 -4.56 -13.39 11.58
C LEU A 36 -5.45 -13.67 12.79
N ASP A 37 -5.14 -13.08 13.94
CA ASP A 37 -5.92 -13.25 15.18
C ASP A 37 -7.37 -12.75 15.06
N ASN A 38 -7.62 -11.89 14.07
CA ASN A 38 -8.94 -11.37 13.75
C ASN A 38 -9.50 -11.98 12.45
N GLY A 39 -9.17 -13.24 12.14
CA GLY A 39 -9.72 -13.93 10.96
C GLY A 39 -9.42 -13.23 9.63
N CYS A 40 -8.26 -12.58 9.51
CA CYS A 40 -7.87 -11.76 8.36
C CYS A 40 -8.72 -10.48 8.13
N TYR A 41 -9.69 -10.16 8.99
CA TYR A 41 -10.49 -8.95 8.82
C TYR A 41 -9.61 -7.69 8.89
N GLY A 42 -9.70 -6.88 7.83
CA GLY A 42 -8.90 -5.66 7.65
C GLY A 42 -7.54 -5.89 6.96
N CYS A 43 -7.18 -7.15 6.67
CA CYS A 43 -6.04 -7.47 5.81
C CYS A 43 -6.29 -6.95 4.39
N PRO A 44 -5.32 -6.32 3.73
CA PRO A 44 -5.47 -5.85 2.36
C PRO A 44 -5.73 -7.00 1.37
N VAL A 45 -5.14 -8.17 1.59
CA VAL A 45 -5.40 -9.35 0.75
C VAL A 45 -6.86 -9.78 0.88
N TYR A 46 -7.37 -9.88 2.10
CA TYR A 46 -8.78 -10.20 2.36
C TYR A 46 -9.73 -9.16 1.75
N LYS A 47 -9.36 -7.87 1.78
CA LYS A 47 -10.18 -6.79 1.19
C LYS A 47 -10.38 -6.95 -0.31
N VAL A 48 -9.34 -7.39 -1.03
CA VAL A 48 -9.38 -7.53 -2.49
C VAL A 48 -9.98 -8.88 -2.92
N THR A 49 -9.61 -9.96 -2.23
CA THR A 49 -10.05 -11.32 -2.58
C THR A 49 -11.42 -11.67 -1.99
N GLY A 50 -11.75 -11.13 -0.82
CA GLY A 50 -12.90 -11.56 -0.02
C GLY A 50 -12.65 -12.84 0.79
N GLU A 51 -11.46 -13.44 0.68
CA GLU A 51 -11.17 -14.78 1.17
C GLU A 51 -10.13 -14.79 2.29
N GLU A 52 -10.32 -15.68 3.26
CA GLU A 52 -9.41 -15.86 4.40
C GLU A 52 -8.14 -16.63 3.98
N ARG A 53 -7.08 -16.55 4.81
CA ARG A 53 -5.86 -17.37 4.66
C ARG A 53 -5.18 -17.24 3.29
N CYS A 54 -5.34 -16.09 2.65
CA CYS A 54 -4.81 -15.80 1.32
C CYS A 54 -5.34 -16.73 0.22
N GLU A 55 -6.48 -17.39 0.44
CA GLU A 55 -7.18 -18.13 -0.61
C GLU A 55 -7.50 -17.19 -1.80
N GLU A 56 -7.52 -17.76 -3.01
CA GLU A 56 -7.72 -17.01 -4.26
C GLU A 56 -6.72 -15.87 -4.55
N SER A 57 -5.59 -15.80 -3.83
CA SER A 57 -4.47 -14.90 -4.14
C SER A 57 -3.32 -15.60 -4.85
N ALA A 58 -2.34 -14.82 -5.32
CA ALA A 58 -1.12 -15.34 -5.95
C ALA A 58 -0.28 -16.23 -4.99
N TYR A 59 -0.45 -16.08 -3.68
CA TYR A 59 0.15 -16.95 -2.68
C TYR A 59 -0.31 -18.40 -2.80
N THR A 60 -1.57 -18.66 -3.16
CA THR A 60 -2.10 -20.04 -3.28
C THR A 60 -1.35 -20.81 -4.36
N ASP A 61 -1.13 -20.19 -5.53
CA ASP A 61 -0.36 -20.81 -6.62
C ASP A 61 1.07 -21.16 -6.18
N TRP A 62 1.71 -20.27 -5.42
CA TRP A 62 3.04 -20.49 -4.86
C TRP A 62 3.04 -21.67 -3.86
N ALA A 63 2.14 -21.65 -2.88
CA ALA A 63 2.08 -22.66 -1.84
C ALA A 63 1.78 -24.06 -2.41
N ASP A 64 0.83 -24.15 -3.34
CA ASP A 64 0.50 -25.39 -4.04
C ASP A 64 1.68 -25.90 -4.87
N TYR A 65 2.40 -25.02 -5.55
CA TYR A 65 3.59 -25.40 -6.31
C TYR A 65 4.68 -25.98 -5.41
N MET A 66 4.98 -25.31 -4.29
CA MET A 66 5.99 -25.76 -3.34
C MET A 66 5.61 -27.10 -2.69
N PHE A 67 4.34 -27.29 -2.34
CA PHE A 67 3.87 -28.51 -1.71
C PHE A 67 3.77 -29.70 -2.70
N TYR A 68 3.02 -29.54 -3.79
CA TYR A 68 2.68 -30.66 -4.68
C TYR A 68 3.79 -31.01 -5.67
N TYR A 69 4.56 -30.03 -6.13
CA TYR A 69 5.55 -30.22 -7.20
C TYR A 69 6.99 -30.17 -6.71
N CYS A 70 7.27 -29.40 -5.66
CA CYS A 70 8.60 -29.36 -5.06
C CYS A 70 8.77 -30.34 -3.90
N HIS A 71 7.67 -30.87 -3.34
CA HIS A 71 7.64 -31.72 -2.15
C HIS A 71 8.36 -31.09 -0.95
N GLN A 72 8.34 -29.76 -0.86
CA GLN A 72 8.77 -29.06 0.34
C GLN A 72 7.60 -28.94 1.29
N TYR A 73 7.89 -29.11 2.58
CA TYR A 73 7.01 -28.67 3.66
C TYR A 73 7.57 -27.36 4.19
N GLN A 74 6.72 -26.46 4.68
CA GLN A 74 7.19 -25.17 5.19
C GLN A 74 8.28 -25.36 6.26
N PRO A 75 9.33 -24.51 6.26
CA PRO A 75 9.51 -23.32 5.40
C PRO A 75 9.90 -23.64 3.95
N TYR A 76 9.32 -22.91 3.00
CA TYR A 76 9.62 -23.02 1.57
C TYR A 76 10.84 -22.17 1.19
N SER A 77 11.74 -22.71 0.39
CA SER A 77 13.00 -22.06 0.01
C SER A 77 13.38 -22.39 -1.43
N ILE A 78 13.50 -21.35 -2.27
CA ILE A 78 14.00 -21.49 -3.66
C ILE A 78 15.46 -21.96 -3.67
N GLY A 79 16.24 -21.57 -2.66
CA GLY A 79 17.66 -21.94 -2.54
C GLY A 79 17.87 -23.46 -2.46
N ASP A 80 16.89 -24.17 -1.90
CA ASP A 80 16.93 -25.61 -1.65
C ASP A 80 16.27 -26.44 -2.77
N LEU A 81 15.78 -25.79 -3.84
CA LEU A 81 15.17 -26.48 -4.97
C LEU A 81 16.22 -27.02 -5.96
N ASP A 82 15.84 -28.09 -6.67
CA ASP A 82 16.51 -28.51 -7.89
C ASP A 82 16.45 -27.41 -8.95
N GLU A 83 17.51 -27.29 -9.78
CA GLU A 83 17.66 -26.21 -10.76
C GLU A 83 16.50 -26.13 -11.78
N ASP A 84 15.85 -27.25 -12.11
CA ASP A 84 14.71 -27.28 -13.03
C ASP A 84 13.41 -26.72 -12.43
N LYS A 85 13.29 -26.70 -11.10
CA LYS A 85 12.11 -26.18 -10.37
C LYS A 85 12.22 -24.68 -10.06
N LYS A 86 13.45 -24.16 -9.90
CA LYS A 86 13.70 -22.75 -9.57
C LYS A 86 13.00 -21.75 -10.50
N PRO A 87 12.97 -21.91 -11.83
CA PRO A 87 12.35 -20.92 -12.71
C PRO A 87 10.86 -20.70 -12.43
N ARG A 88 10.10 -21.79 -12.21
CA ARG A 88 8.67 -21.70 -11.91
C ARG A 88 8.42 -21.17 -10.49
N ALA A 89 9.22 -21.58 -9.51
CA ALA A 89 9.18 -21.00 -8.17
C ALA A 89 9.39 -19.47 -8.22
N ILE A 90 10.43 -19.00 -8.92
CA ILE A 90 10.72 -17.57 -9.08
C ILE A 90 9.57 -16.82 -9.76
N GLU A 91 8.94 -17.41 -10.78
CA GLU A 91 7.77 -16.82 -11.45
C GLU A 91 6.61 -16.60 -10.46
N LEU A 92 6.29 -17.62 -9.66
CA LEU A 92 5.18 -17.56 -8.70
C LEU A 92 5.46 -16.61 -7.54
N ALA A 93 6.68 -16.63 -6.99
CA ALA A 93 7.11 -15.68 -5.97
C ALA A 93 7.04 -14.22 -6.47
N LYS A 94 7.36 -13.98 -7.75
CA LYS A 94 7.20 -12.65 -8.38
C LYS A 94 5.72 -12.25 -8.49
N LYS A 95 4.83 -13.17 -8.88
CA LYS A 95 3.38 -12.86 -8.94
C LYS A 95 2.83 -12.43 -7.59
N GLU A 96 3.22 -13.12 -6.52
CA GLU A 96 2.80 -12.73 -5.18
C GLU A 96 3.38 -11.38 -4.75
N ARG A 97 4.66 -11.13 -5.04
CA ARG A 97 5.28 -9.82 -4.81
C ARG A 97 4.60 -8.70 -5.59
N ASP A 98 4.29 -8.93 -6.87
CA ASP A 98 3.60 -7.98 -7.75
C ASP A 98 2.15 -7.74 -7.30
N PHE A 99 1.45 -8.77 -6.81
CA PHE A 99 0.13 -8.65 -6.19
C PHE A 99 0.18 -7.76 -4.95
N LEU A 100 1.16 -7.94 -4.06
CA LEU A 100 1.33 -7.05 -2.90
C LEU A 100 1.66 -5.61 -3.30
N GLU A 101 2.41 -5.40 -4.39
CA GLU A 101 2.66 -4.07 -4.95
C GLU A 101 1.36 -3.41 -5.45
N SER A 102 0.44 -4.15 -6.08
CA SER A 102 -0.83 -3.58 -6.55
C SER A 102 -1.72 -3.11 -5.39
N LEU A 103 -1.64 -3.76 -4.22
CA LEU A 103 -2.35 -3.30 -3.01
C LEU A 103 -1.90 -1.90 -2.55
N LEU A 104 -0.64 -1.52 -2.84
CA LEU A 104 -0.13 -0.17 -2.55
C LEU A 104 -0.61 0.89 -3.56
N GLU A 105 -1.05 0.47 -4.75
CA GLU A 105 -1.61 1.38 -5.75
C GLU A 105 -3.09 1.65 -5.47
N GLU A 106 -3.85 0.62 -5.08
CA GLU A 106 -5.24 0.79 -4.61
C GLU A 106 -5.33 1.74 -3.41
N GLU A 107 -4.37 1.68 -2.47
CA GLU A 107 -4.25 2.66 -1.38
C GLU A 107 -4.19 4.12 -1.86
N ARG A 108 -3.66 4.36 -3.07
CA ARG A 108 -3.54 5.72 -3.63
C ARG A 108 -4.80 6.17 -4.36
N GLU A 109 -5.66 5.24 -4.77
CA GLU A 109 -6.87 5.55 -5.52
C GLU A 109 -8.11 5.72 -4.62
N GLU A 110 -8.04 5.27 -3.36
CA GLU A 110 -9.09 5.53 -2.37
C GLU A 110 -9.10 7.01 -1.94
N THR A 111 -9.83 7.78 -2.75
CA THR A 111 -10.27 9.19 -2.67
C THR A 111 -9.28 10.26 -3.16
N PRO A 112 -9.55 10.95 -4.29
CA PRO A 112 -8.97 12.26 -4.53
C PRO A 112 -9.45 13.19 -3.41
N SER A 113 -8.55 13.43 -2.46
CA SER A 113 -8.73 14.43 -1.42
C SER A 113 -8.59 15.82 -2.05
N TYR A 114 -9.69 16.55 -2.12
CA TYR A 114 -9.68 17.96 -2.48
C TYR A 114 -9.33 18.78 -1.26
N PHE A 115 -8.25 19.54 -1.33
CA PHE A 115 -7.88 20.51 -0.31
C PHE A 115 -8.54 21.84 -0.67
N LEU A 116 -9.38 22.36 0.22
CA LEU A 116 -9.94 23.69 0.07
C LEU A 116 -9.04 24.69 0.80
N LEU A 117 -8.45 25.61 0.04
CA LEU A 117 -7.78 26.79 0.57
C LEU A 117 -8.72 27.99 0.39
N LEU A 118 -8.87 28.77 1.45
CA LEU A 118 -9.60 30.03 1.44
C LEU A 118 -8.61 31.17 1.63
N TYR A 119 -8.86 32.30 0.98
CA TYR A 119 -8.07 33.52 1.15
C TYR A 119 -8.80 34.45 2.12
N ASP A 120 -8.10 34.85 3.18
CA ASP A 120 -8.58 35.88 4.09
C ASP A 120 -8.11 37.26 3.59
N TYR A 121 -9.04 38.14 3.24
CA TYR A 121 -8.70 39.48 2.77
C TYR A 121 -8.28 40.44 3.88
N ASP A 122 -8.74 40.21 5.11
CA ASP A 122 -8.37 41.04 6.26
C ASP A 122 -6.94 40.72 6.72
N MET A 123 -6.53 39.46 6.62
CA MET A 123 -5.17 39.02 6.96
C MET A 123 -4.21 38.98 5.78
N GLY A 124 -4.70 38.93 4.54
CA GLY A 124 -3.88 38.81 3.35
C GLY A 124 -3.22 37.43 3.18
N GLU A 125 -3.79 36.38 3.79
CA GLU A 125 -3.18 35.06 3.89
C GLU A 125 -4.12 33.94 3.40
N TRP A 126 -3.53 32.86 2.88
CA TRP A 126 -4.25 31.63 2.57
C TRP A 126 -4.29 30.70 3.78
N TYR A 127 -5.45 30.12 4.07
CA TYR A 127 -5.59 29.12 5.12
C TYR A 127 -6.30 27.86 4.65
N PHE A 128 -5.91 26.75 5.26
CA PHE A 128 -6.47 25.44 4.97
C PHE A 128 -7.81 25.26 5.67
N HIS A 129 -8.88 25.09 4.88
CA HIS A 129 -10.24 24.90 5.42
C HIS A 129 -10.58 23.42 5.67
N GLY A 130 -10.10 22.49 4.84
CA GLY A 130 -10.37 21.06 5.05
C GLY A 130 -10.14 20.17 3.84
N VAL A 131 -10.17 18.86 4.10
CA VAL A 131 -10.11 17.80 3.08
C VAL A 131 -11.53 17.37 2.72
N TRP A 132 -11.82 17.25 1.44
CA TRP A 132 -13.12 16.84 0.91
C TRP A 132 -12.95 15.66 -0.05
N ASP A 133 -13.87 14.71 0.04
CA ASP A 133 -14.01 13.53 -0.83
C ASP A 133 -14.85 13.81 -2.09
N ASP A 134 -15.61 14.91 -2.10
CA ASP A 134 -16.49 15.34 -3.19
C ASP A 134 -16.16 16.77 -3.63
N ILE A 135 -15.72 16.92 -4.89
CA ILE A 135 -15.37 18.21 -5.49
C ILE A 135 -16.56 19.16 -5.60
N GLU A 136 -17.78 18.66 -5.84
CA GLU A 136 -18.97 19.48 -5.98
C GLU A 136 -19.41 20.03 -4.63
N LYS A 137 -19.21 19.25 -3.56
CA LYS A 137 -19.41 19.71 -2.18
C LYS A 137 -18.38 20.77 -1.79
N ALA A 138 -17.10 20.56 -2.13
CA ALA A 138 -16.04 21.54 -1.92
C ALA A 138 -16.35 22.86 -2.65
N ARG A 139 -16.75 22.79 -3.92
CA ARG A 139 -17.17 23.96 -4.74
C ARG A 139 -18.33 24.73 -4.13
N LYS A 140 -19.38 24.05 -3.65
CA LYS A 140 -20.54 24.71 -3.01
C LYS A 140 -20.19 25.48 -1.75
N ILE A 141 -19.20 25.01 -0.99
CA ILE A 141 -18.71 25.70 0.20
C ILE A 141 -17.82 26.87 -0.20
N ALA A 142 -16.90 26.63 -1.12
CA ALA A 142 -15.98 27.63 -1.64
C ALA A 142 -16.70 28.82 -2.28
N ALA A 143 -17.79 28.57 -3.01
CA ALA A 143 -18.62 29.60 -3.64
C ALA A 143 -19.29 30.60 -2.68
N LYS A 144 -19.23 30.35 -1.35
CA LYS A 144 -19.71 31.28 -0.33
C LYS A 144 -18.60 32.19 0.23
N SER A 145 -17.37 32.03 -0.27
CA SER A 145 -16.19 32.75 0.19
C SER A 145 -15.78 33.77 -0.86
N ASP A 146 -15.25 34.91 -0.43
CA ASP A 146 -14.86 36.01 -1.34
C ASP A 146 -13.59 35.69 -2.16
N GLY A 147 -12.85 34.63 -1.82
CA GLY A 147 -11.73 34.09 -2.58
C GLY A 147 -11.42 32.64 -2.17
N TYR A 148 -11.25 31.74 -3.15
CA TYR A 148 -10.93 30.34 -2.89
C TYR A 148 -10.08 29.71 -3.98
N GLN A 149 -9.35 28.66 -3.60
CA GLN A 149 -8.67 27.76 -4.52
C GLN A 149 -8.91 26.31 -4.07
N ILE A 150 -9.32 25.46 -5.02
CA ILE A 150 -9.46 24.02 -4.80
C ILE A 150 -8.26 23.35 -5.43
N ILE A 151 -7.48 22.63 -4.61
CA ILE A 151 -6.32 21.89 -5.08
C ILE A 151 -6.65 20.41 -5.00
N GLN A 152 -6.57 19.72 -6.15
CA GLN A 152 -6.61 18.27 -6.19
C GLN A 152 -5.21 17.75 -5.83
N GLY A 153 -5.08 17.13 -4.66
CA GLY A 153 -3.78 16.70 -4.16
C GLY A 153 -3.78 15.23 -3.76
N LYS A 154 -2.67 14.53 -4.01
CA LYS A 154 -2.31 13.31 -3.27
C LYS A 154 -1.65 13.80 -1.98
N ARG A 155 -2.37 13.75 -0.85
CA ARG A 155 -1.90 13.95 0.54
C ARG A 155 -0.67 14.89 0.69
N ILE A 156 -0.90 16.14 1.08
CA ILE A 156 0.21 17.08 1.38
C ILE A 156 0.95 16.61 2.64
N GLU A 157 2.09 15.95 2.46
CA GLU A 157 3.06 15.74 3.53
C GLU A 157 3.87 17.03 3.69
N LYS A 158 3.44 17.89 4.63
CA LYS A 158 4.14 19.10 5.10
C LYS A 158 3.98 20.35 4.21
N VAL A 159 3.24 21.33 4.70
CA VAL A 159 3.34 22.72 4.23
C VAL A 159 4.69 23.24 4.76
N MET A 160 5.67 23.41 3.87
CA MET A 160 6.87 24.19 4.22
C MET A 160 6.49 25.66 4.14
N HIS A 161 6.56 26.36 5.27
CA HIS A 161 6.71 27.81 5.23
C HIS A 161 8.10 28.08 4.66
N GLU A 162 8.17 28.46 3.39
CA GLU A 162 9.33 29.19 2.91
C GLU A 162 9.19 30.59 3.48
N ASP A 163 9.93 30.86 4.56
CA ASP A 163 10.12 32.20 5.07
C ASP A 163 10.72 33.04 3.94
N GLU A 164 9.92 33.96 3.41
CA GLU A 164 10.38 35.15 2.73
C GLU A 164 11.23 35.98 3.70
N ASN A 165 12.53 35.70 3.74
CA ASN A 165 13.48 36.72 4.15
C ASN A 165 13.97 37.45 2.90
N GLU A 166 13.23 38.52 2.60
CA GLU A 166 13.70 39.65 1.82
C GLU A 166 15.10 40.10 2.27
N ILE A 167 15.97 40.29 1.28
CA ILE A 167 16.65 41.55 0.99
C ILE A 167 16.74 42.50 2.19
N ASN A 168 17.90 42.52 2.85
CA ASN A 168 18.56 43.74 3.31
C ASN A 168 20.01 43.43 3.73
N SER A 169 20.95 43.66 2.80
CA SER A 169 22.35 44.04 3.05
C SER A 169 22.94 44.65 1.78
#